data_AF-A0A7S1LT21-F1
#
_entry.id   AF-A0A7S1LT21-F1
#
_cell.length_a   1.000
_cell.length_b   1.000
_cell.length_c   1.000
_cell.angle_alpha   90.00
_cell.angle_beta   90.00
_cell.angle_gamma   90.00
#
_symmetry.space_group_name_H-M   'P 1'
#
loop_
_entity.id
_entity.type
_entity.pdbx_description
1 polymer ?
#
loop_
_entity_poly.entity_id
_entity_poly.type
_entity_poly.pdbx_seq_one_letter_code
_entity_poly.pdbx_strand_id
1 'polypeptide(L)'
;QAVLAQGGCLLGPPPRPCGGVSTGPARPLPGAMMRQTRLLRGGGGGIADKMFPGYKDKIWAQVPTGVKGYLVRSSNQSFEQGVATHRSWQSVLLSCKSVEKSLAPSAKYRKPAVDWRRQIERGTMHYGRWYEGPYGTDYTPGKTHDRLANVEAPFTEAEWEDRKQHRSWDLMKFGYGLLGLFLAYRATNEWPVVWCDDRVPSSKEEC
;
A
#
# COMPACT_ATOMS: atom_id res chain seq x y z
N GLN A 1 54.07 -22.91 -22.44
CA GLN A 1 53.11 -23.97 -22.85
C GLN A 1 52.05 -23.25 -23.71
N ALA A 2 52.24 -23.12 -25.03
CA ALA A 2 51.75 -24.02 -26.11
C ALA A 2 50.20 -24.13 -26.08
N VAL A 3 49.45 -23.33 -26.86
CA VAL A 3 49.00 -23.47 -28.28
C VAL A 3 47.93 -24.57 -28.50
N LEU A 4 46.76 -24.13 -29.01
CA LEU A 4 45.86 -24.75 -30.03
C LEU A 4 44.47 -24.06 -29.88
N ALA A 5 43.96 -23.15 -30.72
CA ALA A 5 43.70 -23.11 -32.18
C ALA A 5 42.34 -23.71 -32.63
N GLN A 6 41.69 -22.97 -33.55
CA GLN A 6 40.59 -23.33 -34.48
C GLN A 6 39.15 -23.21 -33.96
N GLY A 7 38.15 -22.64 -34.64
CA GLY A 7 37.94 -21.97 -35.94
C GLY A 7 36.60 -21.20 -35.84
N GLY A 8 36.25 -20.17 -36.62
CA GLY A 8 36.43 -19.96 -38.05
C GLY A 8 35.17 -20.39 -38.81
N CYS A 9 34.11 -19.57 -38.83
CA CYS A 9 33.04 -19.62 -39.85
C CYS A 9 32.22 -18.32 -39.84
N LEU A 10 32.57 -17.44 -40.79
CA LEU A 10 31.78 -16.32 -41.28
C LEU A 10 30.63 -16.87 -42.13
N LEU A 11 29.39 -16.52 -41.80
CA LEU A 11 28.24 -16.72 -42.69
C LEU A 11 27.61 -15.36 -42.98
N GLY A 12 27.96 -14.84 -44.15
CA GLY A 12 27.36 -13.66 -44.75
C GLY A 12 25.92 -13.89 -45.22
N PRO A 13 25.22 -12.81 -45.61
CA PRO A 13 23.79 -12.87 -45.94
C PRO A 13 23.52 -13.61 -47.26
N PRO A 14 22.42 -14.38 -47.36
CA PRO A 14 22.02 -15.01 -48.61
C PRO A 14 21.47 -13.99 -49.65
N PRO A 15 21.56 -14.31 -50.95
CA PRO A 15 21.36 -13.38 -52.06
C PRO A 15 19.89 -13.06 -52.37
N ARG A 16 19.68 -11.89 -53.00
CA ARG A 16 18.41 -11.46 -53.60
C ARG A 16 18.13 -12.24 -54.89
N PRO A 17 16.90 -12.74 -55.11
CA PRO A 17 16.47 -13.15 -56.44
C PRO A 17 15.98 -11.94 -57.27
N CYS A 18 16.44 -11.91 -58.52
CA CYS A 18 16.10 -10.94 -59.56
C CYS A 18 14.68 -11.15 -60.12
N GLY A 19 14.22 -10.12 -60.84
CA GLY A 19 12.86 -9.93 -61.36
C GLY A 19 12.24 -11.09 -62.14
N GLY A 20 10.95 -11.29 -61.88
CA GLY A 20 10.00 -11.92 -62.78
C GLY A 20 8.86 -10.94 -63.07
N VAL A 21 8.73 -10.51 -64.32
CA VAL A 21 7.54 -9.84 -64.83
C VAL A 21 6.47 -10.91 -65.04
N SER A 22 5.34 -10.79 -64.35
CA SER A 22 4.14 -11.61 -64.56
C SER A 22 2.92 -10.79 -64.20
N THR A 23 2.23 -10.32 -65.25
CA THR A 23 0.78 -10.04 -65.36
C THR A 23 0.00 -9.93 -64.04
N GLY A 24 -0.52 -8.73 -63.76
CA GLY A 24 -1.22 -8.40 -62.53
C GLY A 24 -2.53 -9.17 -62.31
N PRO A 25 -3.00 -9.29 -61.06
CA PRO A 25 -4.36 -9.69 -60.78
C PRO A 25 -5.30 -8.47 -60.83
N ALA A 26 -6.45 -8.71 -61.45
CA ALA A 26 -7.53 -7.76 -61.66
C ALA A 26 -7.92 -6.96 -60.42
N ARG A 27 -8.35 -5.71 -60.67
CA ARG A 27 -9.07 -4.87 -59.68
C ARG A 27 -10.17 -5.70 -59.01
N PRO A 28 -10.33 -5.66 -57.68
CA PRO A 28 -11.53 -6.18 -57.05
C PRO A 28 -12.72 -5.37 -57.57
N LEU A 29 -13.72 -6.06 -58.12
CA LEU A 29 -15.03 -5.49 -58.38
C LEU A 29 -15.58 -4.87 -57.07
N PRO A 30 -16.39 -3.80 -57.15
CA PRO A 30 -17.03 -3.22 -55.97
C PRO A 30 -18.15 -4.15 -55.49
N GLY A 31 -17.77 -5.27 -54.89
CA GLY A 31 -18.66 -6.12 -54.12
C GLY A 31 -18.98 -5.40 -52.82
N ALA A 32 -20.27 -5.13 -52.60
CA ALA A 32 -20.83 -4.48 -51.43
C ALA A 32 -20.02 -4.77 -50.16
N MET A 33 -19.36 -3.72 -49.62
CA MET A 33 -18.72 -3.78 -48.31
C MET A 33 -19.78 -4.17 -47.28
N MET A 34 -19.84 -5.45 -46.91
CA MET A 34 -20.49 -5.83 -45.67
C MET A 34 -19.71 -5.14 -44.56
N ARG A 35 -20.30 -4.09 -44.00
CA ARG A 35 -19.72 -3.33 -42.89
C ARG A 35 -19.44 -4.29 -41.74
N GLN A 36 -18.20 -4.27 -41.25
CA GLN A 36 -17.83 -4.95 -40.01
C GLN A 36 -18.73 -4.48 -38.86
N THR A 37 -19.06 -5.45 -38.02
CA THR A 37 -20.19 -5.53 -37.10
C THR A 37 -20.34 -4.36 -36.12
N ARG A 38 -21.62 -4.06 -35.87
CA ARG A 38 -22.15 -3.18 -34.82
C ARG A 38 -21.58 -3.56 -33.44
N LEU A 39 -21.30 -2.53 -32.63
CA LEU A 39 -21.12 -2.62 -31.18
C LEU A 39 -22.34 -3.32 -30.55
N LEU A 40 -22.27 -4.65 -30.40
CA LEU A 40 -23.14 -5.36 -29.47
C LEU A 40 -22.56 -5.10 -28.09
N ARG A 41 -23.06 -4.04 -27.45
CA ARG A 41 -22.77 -3.70 -26.05
C ARG A 41 -23.08 -4.94 -25.20
N GLY A 42 -22.03 -5.52 -24.63
CA GLY A 42 -22.15 -6.67 -23.74
C GLY A 42 -23.02 -6.33 -22.54
N GLY A 43 -23.89 -7.27 -22.17
CA GLY A 43 -24.71 -7.21 -20.96
C GLY A 43 -26.20 -6.98 -21.23
N GLY A 44 -27.00 -8.02 -21.02
CA GLY A 44 -28.46 -7.94 -20.95
C GLY A 44 -29.17 -8.45 -22.21
N GLY A 45 -29.71 -9.67 -22.14
CA GLY A 45 -30.65 -10.15 -23.15
C GLY A 45 -31.79 -9.16 -23.30
N GLY A 46 -31.87 -8.51 -24.47
CA GLY A 46 -32.90 -7.51 -24.77
C GLY A 46 -34.30 -8.09 -24.61
N ILE A 47 -35.32 -7.23 -24.50
CA ILE A 47 -36.73 -7.60 -24.30
C ILE A 47 -37.21 -8.72 -25.25
N ALA A 48 -36.71 -8.74 -26.48
CA ALA A 48 -37.04 -9.77 -27.47
C ALA A 48 -36.57 -11.18 -27.08
N ASP A 49 -35.46 -11.31 -26.35
CA ASP A 49 -34.93 -12.59 -25.85
C ASP A 49 -35.81 -13.18 -24.74
N LYS A 50 -36.50 -12.31 -23.99
CA LYS A 50 -37.47 -12.71 -22.97
C LYS A 50 -38.86 -13.01 -23.56
N MET A 51 -39.25 -12.31 -24.63
CA MET A 51 -40.54 -12.52 -25.31
C MET A 51 -40.52 -13.73 -26.26
N PHE A 52 -39.37 -14.02 -26.88
CA PHE A 52 -39.23 -15.13 -27.84
C PHE A 52 -37.98 -15.95 -27.52
N PRO A 53 -38.03 -16.86 -26.54
CA PRO A 53 -36.87 -17.66 -26.18
C PRO A 53 -36.35 -18.44 -27.39
N GLY A 54 -35.03 -18.36 -27.64
CA GLY A 54 -34.36 -19.02 -28.75
C GLY A 54 -34.57 -18.38 -30.13
N TYR A 55 -35.15 -17.18 -30.22
CA TYR A 55 -35.31 -16.50 -31.53
C TYR A 55 -33.98 -16.24 -32.23
N LYS A 56 -32.91 -15.98 -31.47
CA LYS A 56 -31.55 -15.80 -31.99
C LYS A 56 -31.02 -17.06 -32.68
N ASP A 57 -31.29 -18.24 -32.11
CA ASP A 57 -30.88 -19.51 -32.70
C ASP A 57 -31.67 -19.81 -33.98
N LYS A 58 -32.95 -19.44 -34.02
CA LYS A 58 -33.79 -19.54 -35.22
C LYS A 58 -33.30 -18.62 -36.33
N ILE A 59 -32.98 -17.37 -36.00
CA ILE A 59 -32.38 -16.43 -36.96
C ILE A 59 -31.03 -16.96 -37.43
N TRP A 60 -30.18 -17.40 -36.50
CA TRP A 60 -28.87 -17.97 -36.80
C TRP A 60 -29.00 -19.18 -37.73
N ALA A 61 -29.93 -20.09 -37.48
CA ALA A 61 -30.17 -21.25 -38.34
C ALA A 61 -30.46 -20.85 -39.79
N GLN A 62 -31.26 -19.80 -40.00
CA GLN A 62 -31.66 -19.29 -41.32
C GLN A 62 -30.57 -18.50 -42.06
N VAL A 63 -29.48 -18.09 -41.38
CA VAL A 63 -28.40 -17.36 -42.03
C VAL A 63 -27.61 -18.29 -42.99
N PRO A 64 -27.31 -17.85 -44.23
CA PRO A 64 -26.45 -18.59 -45.15
C PRO A 64 -25.07 -18.91 -44.57
N THR A 65 -24.52 -20.08 -44.90
CA THR A 65 -23.25 -20.59 -44.34
C THR A 65 -22.07 -19.63 -44.55
N GLY A 66 -22.02 -18.93 -45.69
CA GLY A 66 -20.99 -17.92 -45.97
C GLY A 66 -21.05 -16.71 -45.04
N VAL A 67 -22.26 -16.26 -44.68
CA VAL A 67 -22.47 -15.12 -43.77
C VAL A 67 -22.17 -15.54 -42.32
N LYS A 68 -22.51 -16.77 -41.92
CA LYS A 68 -22.10 -17.33 -40.62
C LYS A 68 -20.58 -17.34 -40.46
N GLY A 69 -19.87 -17.83 -41.47
CA GLY A 69 -18.40 -17.87 -41.48
C GLY A 69 -17.80 -16.47 -41.39
N TYR A 70 -18.37 -15.48 -42.09
CA TYR A 70 -17.94 -14.08 -41.99
C TYR A 70 -18.16 -13.50 -40.60
N LEU A 71 -19.36 -13.68 -40.01
CA LEU A 71 -19.69 -13.15 -38.68
C LEU A 71 -18.80 -13.75 -37.58
N VAL A 72 -18.58 -15.07 -37.60
CA VAL A 72 -17.67 -15.73 -36.65
C VAL A 72 -16.25 -15.21 -36.80
N ARG A 73 -15.75 -15.08 -38.04
CA ARG A 73 -14.41 -14.54 -38.29
C ARG A 73 -14.28 -13.09 -37.83
N SER A 74 -15.26 -12.23 -38.11
CA SER A 74 -15.22 -10.82 -37.69
C SER A 74 -15.29 -10.68 -36.17
N SER A 75 -16.11 -11.50 -35.50
CA SER A 75 -16.19 -11.53 -34.03
C SER A 75 -14.89 -12.00 -33.38
N ASN A 76 -14.31 -13.09 -33.90
CA ASN A 76 -13.02 -13.59 -33.41
C ASN A 76 -11.90 -12.58 -33.65
N GLN A 77 -11.86 -11.95 -34.84
CA GLN A 77 -10.85 -10.94 -35.16
C GLN A 77 -10.95 -9.71 -34.23
N SER A 78 -12.17 -9.27 -33.91
CA SER A 78 -12.40 -8.18 -32.94
C SER A 78 -11.93 -8.55 -31.52
N PHE A 79 -12.20 -9.80 -31.09
CA PHE A 79 -11.72 -10.31 -29.80
C PHE A 79 -10.19 -10.36 -29.75
N GLU A 80 -9.55 -10.94 -30.76
CA GLU A 80 -8.08 -11.02 -30.86
C GLU A 80 -7.45 -9.63 -30.94
N GLN A 81 -8.09 -8.67 -31.60
CA GLN A 81 -7.64 -7.28 -31.62
C GLN A 81 -7.69 -6.63 -30.23
N GLY A 82 -8.71 -6.95 -29.43
CA GLY A 82 -8.79 -6.54 -28.02
C GLY A 82 -7.66 -7.13 -27.17
N VAL A 83 -7.37 -8.42 -27.33
CA VAL A 83 -6.26 -9.11 -26.65
C VAL A 83 -4.90 -8.52 -27.07
N ALA A 84 -4.70 -8.29 -28.37
CA ALA A 84 -3.48 -7.68 -28.91
C ALA A 84 -3.27 -6.25 -28.36
N THR A 85 -4.36 -5.49 -28.21
CA THR A 85 -4.32 -4.17 -27.59
C THR A 85 -3.91 -4.26 -26.12
N HIS A 86 -4.52 -5.15 -25.32
CA HIS A 86 -4.08 -5.34 -23.92
C HIS A 86 -2.62 -5.78 -23.80
N ARG A 87 -2.14 -6.62 -24.73
CA ARG A 87 -0.74 -7.05 -24.76
C ARG A 87 0.21 -5.91 -25.14
N SER A 88 -0.20 -4.96 -25.98
CA SER A 88 0.62 -3.77 -26.26
C SER A 88 0.69 -2.83 -25.06
N TRP A 89 -0.36 -2.73 -24.23
CA TRP A 89 -0.29 -2.01 -22.95
C TRP A 89 0.68 -2.64 -21.95
N GLN A 90 0.88 -3.96 -22.01
CA GLN A 90 1.85 -4.64 -21.14
C GLN A 90 3.29 -4.13 -21.36
N SER A 91 3.69 -3.84 -22.60
CA SER A 91 5.04 -3.30 -22.86
C SER A 91 5.19 -1.89 -22.30
N VAL A 92 4.13 -1.07 -22.36
CA VAL A 92 4.09 0.26 -21.72
C VAL A 92 4.24 0.13 -20.21
N LEU A 93 3.48 -0.76 -19.55
CA LEU A 93 3.61 -0.98 -18.10
C LEU A 93 5.01 -1.47 -17.69
N LEU A 94 5.64 -2.32 -18.51
CA LEU A 94 7.01 -2.76 -18.28
C LEU A 94 8.02 -1.59 -18.43
N SER A 95 7.78 -0.67 -19.36
CA SER A 95 8.59 0.55 -19.51
C SER A 95 8.40 1.52 -18.33
N CYS A 96 7.18 1.65 -17.79
CA CYS A 96 6.96 2.41 -16.57
C CYS A 96 7.69 1.78 -15.38
N LYS A 97 7.70 0.45 -15.25
CA LYS A 97 8.44 -0.25 -14.20
C LYS A 97 9.96 -0.03 -14.24
N SER A 98 10.55 0.11 -15.43
CA SER A 98 11.99 0.40 -15.52
C SER A 98 12.32 1.80 -15.00
N VAL A 99 11.44 2.78 -15.27
CA VAL A 99 11.52 4.12 -14.70
C VAL A 99 11.29 4.09 -13.18
N GLU A 100 10.30 3.35 -12.69
CA GLU A 100 10.05 3.18 -11.24
C GLU A 100 11.26 2.60 -10.51
N LYS A 101 12.00 1.67 -11.13
CA LYS A 101 13.22 1.10 -10.55
C LYS A 101 14.32 2.16 -10.35
N SER A 102 14.41 3.14 -11.25
CA SER A 102 15.36 4.24 -11.11
C SER A 102 14.97 5.24 -10.00
N LEU A 103 13.68 5.30 -9.67
CA LEU A 103 13.11 6.12 -8.59
C LEU A 103 12.92 5.33 -7.30
N ALA A 104 13.39 4.08 -7.23
CA ALA A 104 13.20 3.24 -6.07
C ALA A 104 13.93 3.87 -4.86
N PRO A 105 13.25 4.00 -3.70
CA PRO A 105 13.85 4.60 -2.52
C PRO A 105 15.03 3.76 -2.03
N SER A 106 16.09 4.44 -1.60
CA SER A 106 17.25 3.76 -1.03
C SER A 106 16.89 2.98 0.23
N ALA A 107 17.54 1.85 0.45
CA ALA A 107 17.31 1.00 1.63
C ALA A 107 17.69 1.67 2.97
N LYS A 108 18.42 2.80 2.93
CA LYS A 108 18.89 3.52 4.12
C LYS A 108 17.76 4.03 5.00
N TYR A 109 16.68 4.52 4.39
CA TYR A 109 15.55 5.13 5.10
C TYR A 109 14.32 4.21 5.13
N ARG A 110 14.53 2.90 4.96
CA ARG A 110 13.43 1.93 5.10
C ARG A 110 12.96 1.91 6.55
N LYS A 111 11.68 1.55 6.74
CA LYS A 111 11.12 1.32 8.07
C LYS A 111 12.00 0.30 8.83
N PRO A 112 12.55 0.65 10.02
CA PRO A 112 13.44 -0.22 10.77
C PRO A 112 12.66 -1.28 11.58
N ALA A 113 11.62 -1.85 10.99
CA ALA A 113 10.78 -2.85 11.63
C ALA A 113 10.33 -3.89 10.60
N VAL A 114 10.24 -5.14 11.05
CA VAL A 114 9.67 -6.24 10.27
C VAL A 114 8.20 -6.39 10.64
N ASP A 115 7.35 -6.80 9.71
CA ASP A 115 5.96 -7.09 10.01
C ASP A 115 5.81 -8.28 10.97
N TRP A 116 4.80 -8.23 11.83
CA TRP A 116 4.59 -9.25 12.88
C TRP A 116 4.38 -10.66 12.29
N ARG A 117 3.75 -10.80 11.11
CA ARG A 117 3.57 -12.11 10.46
C ARG A 117 4.90 -12.75 10.11
N ARG A 118 5.80 -12.01 9.44
CA ARG A 118 7.16 -12.49 9.18
C ARG A 118 7.94 -12.75 10.47
N GLN A 119 7.69 -12.00 11.54
CA GLN A 119 8.34 -12.28 12.83
C GLN A 119 7.83 -13.60 13.44
N ILE A 120 6.54 -13.93 13.31
CA ILE A 120 5.98 -15.24 13.73
C ILE A 120 6.59 -16.38 12.91
N GLU A 121 6.60 -16.26 11.58
CA GLU A 121 7.15 -17.27 10.67
C GLU A 121 8.64 -17.53 10.95
N ARG A 122 9.38 -16.51 11.38
CA ARG A 122 10.80 -16.63 11.75
C ARG A 122 11.02 -17.08 13.19
N GLY A 123 9.98 -17.17 14.01
CA GLY A 123 10.11 -17.44 15.45
C GLY A 123 10.84 -16.35 16.23
N THR A 124 10.90 -15.11 15.71
CA THR A 124 11.57 -13.97 16.35
C THR A 124 10.60 -13.03 17.07
N MET A 125 9.31 -13.35 17.08
CA MET A 125 8.30 -12.51 17.70
C MET A 125 8.29 -12.72 19.22
N HIS A 126 8.41 -11.63 19.98
CA HIS A 126 8.32 -11.63 21.43
C HIS A 126 7.03 -10.95 21.89
N TYR A 127 6.34 -11.56 22.85
CA TYR A 127 5.11 -11.05 23.45
C TYR A 127 5.30 -10.89 24.97
N GLY A 128 4.51 -10.01 25.61
CA GLY A 128 4.27 -10.10 27.06
C GLY A 128 5.08 -9.18 27.98
N ARG A 129 5.83 -8.20 27.46
CA ARG A 129 6.51 -7.20 28.31
C ARG A 129 6.30 -5.78 27.79
N TRP A 130 5.50 -4.99 28.52
CA TRP A 130 5.20 -3.60 28.17
C TRP A 130 6.27 -2.60 28.66
N TYR A 131 7.07 -3.00 29.64
CA TYR A 131 8.08 -2.15 30.28
C TYR A 131 9.47 -2.77 30.17
N GLU A 132 10.42 -1.97 29.70
CA GLU A 132 11.85 -2.28 29.78
C GLU A 132 12.26 -2.52 31.24
N GLY A 133 13.15 -3.48 31.47
CA GLY A 133 13.59 -3.78 32.82
C GLY A 133 14.56 -2.73 33.34
N PRO A 134 14.89 -2.77 34.64
CA PRO A 134 15.90 -1.87 35.20
C PRO A 134 17.25 -2.04 34.47
N TYR A 135 18.09 -1.01 34.51
CA TYR A 135 19.44 -1.00 33.89
C TYR A 135 19.48 -1.13 32.36
N GLY A 136 18.44 -0.67 31.64
CA GLY A 136 18.42 -0.71 30.16
C GLY A 136 18.30 -2.13 29.62
N THR A 137 17.53 -2.97 30.32
CA THR A 137 17.34 -4.37 29.93
C THR A 137 16.18 -4.51 28.95
N ASP A 138 16.46 -5.16 27.83
CA ASP A 138 15.56 -5.32 26.70
C ASP A 138 14.83 -6.67 26.74
N TYR A 139 13.79 -6.80 25.91
CA TYR A 139 13.10 -8.08 25.64
C TYR A 139 13.92 -9.06 24.80
N THR A 140 15.14 -8.69 24.40
CA THR A 140 16.01 -9.54 23.59
C THR A 140 16.62 -10.67 24.42
N PRO A 141 16.78 -11.89 23.86
CA PRO A 141 17.38 -13.01 24.58
C PRO A 141 18.75 -12.65 25.16
N GLY A 142 18.96 -12.98 26.44
CA GLY A 142 20.24 -12.74 27.13
C GLY A 142 20.45 -11.31 27.65
N LYS A 143 19.51 -10.37 27.38
CA LYS A 143 19.51 -9.03 27.97
C LYS A 143 18.44 -8.84 29.04
N THR A 144 17.79 -9.91 29.48
CA THR A 144 16.74 -9.87 30.48
C THR A 144 17.33 -9.86 31.88
N HIS A 145 17.02 -8.85 32.67
CA HIS A 145 17.37 -8.82 34.09
C HIS A 145 16.29 -9.54 34.90
N ASP A 146 16.58 -10.77 35.30
CA ASP A 146 15.69 -11.57 36.13
C ASP A 146 16.11 -11.51 37.61
N ARG A 147 15.31 -10.83 38.43
CA ARG A 147 15.52 -10.78 39.89
C ARG A 147 15.07 -12.07 40.57
N LEU A 148 14.23 -12.88 39.92
CA LEU A 148 13.75 -14.15 40.44
C LEU A 148 14.77 -15.27 40.24
N ALA A 149 15.81 -15.05 39.43
CA ALA A 149 16.91 -16.00 39.27
C ALA A 149 17.74 -16.17 40.56
N ASN A 150 17.84 -15.12 41.39
CA ASN A 150 18.48 -15.18 42.71
C ASN A 150 17.43 -14.97 43.80
N VAL A 151 16.78 -16.07 44.21
CA VAL A 151 15.68 -16.07 45.19
C VAL A 151 16.18 -15.70 46.60
N GLU A 152 17.43 -16.01 46.93
CA GLU A 152 17.99 -15.80 48.27
C GLU A 152 18.32 -14.33 48.55
N ALA A 153 18.82 -13.60 47.55
CA ALA A 153 19.13 -12.17 47.66
C ALA A 153 18.73 -11.43 46.37
N PRO A 154 17.44 -11.12 46.18
CA PRO A 154 16.95 -10.46 44.96
C PRO A 154 17.34 -8.98 44.86
N PHE A 155 17.83 -8.39 45.96
CA PHE A 155 18.32 -7.02 46.04
C PHE A 155 19.71 -7.00 46.65
N THR A 156 20.56 -6.10 46.17
CA THR A 156 21.83 -5.82 46.83
C THR A 156 21.59 -5.15 48.18
N GLU A 157 22.53 -5.25 49.12
CA GLU A 157 22.38 -4.63 50.44
C GLU A 157 22.20 -3.11 50.35
N ALA A 158 22.92 -2.45 49.45
CA ALA A 158 22.79 -1.02 49.19
C ALA A 158 21.39 -0.65 48.67
N GLU A 159 20.85 -1.40 47.71
CA GLU A 159 19.47 -1.20 47.24
C GLU A 159 18.45 -1.49 48.34
N TRP A 160 18.72 -2.46 49.20
CA TRP A 160 17.85 -2.79 50.32
C TRP A 160 17.78 -1.66 51.36
N GLU A 161 18.92 -1.04 51.67
CA GLU A 161 18.99 0.11 52.57
C GLU A 161 18.22 1.33 52.02
N ASP A 162 18.37 1.61 50.73
CA ASP A 162 17.63 2.68 50.07
C ASP A 162 16.10 2.44 50.11
N ARG A 163 15.67 1.21 49.81
CA ARG A 163 14.24 0.85 49.81
C ARG A 163 13.60 0.90 51.19
N LYS A 164 14.36 0.68 52.27
CA LYS A 164 13.85 0.85 53.65
C LYS A 164 13.38 2.29 53.89
N GLN A 165 14.00 3.28 53.25
CA GLN A 165 13.61 4.70 53.39
C GLN A 165 12.25 4.99 52.74
N HIS A 166 11.79 4.14 51.82
CA HIS A 166 10.55 4.30 51.05
C HIS A 166 9.45 3.30 51.45
N ARG A 167 9.49 2.78 52.69
CA ARG A 167 8.51 1.78 53.16
C ARG A 167 7.09 2.33 53.26
N SER A 168 6.94 3.61 53.57
CA SER A 168 5.65 4.29 53.71
C SER A 168 5.64 5.57 52.90
N TRP A 169 4.44 5.99 52.51
CA TRP A 169 4.23 7.30 51.91
C TRP A 169 4.58 8.40 52.91
N ASP A 170 5.46 9.31 52.51
CA ASP A 170 5.82 10.47 53.32
C ASP A 170 4.73 11.54 53.16
N LEU A 171 3.73 11.47 54.05
CA LEU A 171 2.60 12.40 54.06
C LEU A 171 3.05 13.85 54.29
N MET A 172 4.17 14.07 54.99
CA MET A 172 4.70 15.40 55.22
C MET A 172 5.25 15.99 53.92
N LYS A 173 6.08 15.24 53.18
CA LYS A 173 6.57 15.68 51.86
C LYS A 173 5.44 15.89 50.86
N PHE A 174 4.46 14.99 50.85
CA PHE A 174 3.27 15.14 50.01
C PHE A 174 2.46 16.40 50.37
N GLY A 175 2.23 16.65 51.67
CA GLY A 175 1.52 17.81 52.18
C GLY A 175 2.23 19.12 51.82
N TYR A 176 3.54 19.22 52.03
CA TYR A 176 4.31 20.40 51.65
C TYR A 176 4.33 20.62 50.13
N GLY A 177 4.41 19.55 49.33
CA GLY A 177 4.33 19.63 47.87
C GLY A 177 2.98 20.18 47.39
N LEU A 178 1.88 19.67 47.93
CA LEU A 178 0.53 20.15 47.59
C LEU A 178 0.29 21.58 48.07
N LEU A 179 0.73 21.94 49.28
CA LEU A 179 0.59 23.29 49.80
C LEU A 179 1.38 24.29 48.95
N GLY A 180 2.62 23.94 48.58
CA GLY A 180 3.44 24.76 47.69
C GLY A 180 2.78 24.96 46.32
N LEU A 181 2.23 23.89 45.73
CA LEU A 181 1.50 23.98 44.46
C LEU A 181 0.23 24.84 44.59
N PHE A 182 -0.51 24.70 45.69
CA PHE A 182 -1.72 25.48 45.96
C PHE A 182 -1.41 26.98 46.10
N LEU A 183 -0.38 27.33 46.87
CA LEU A 183 0.04 28.72 47.04
C LEU A 183 0.56 29.31 45.73
N ALA A 184 1.36 28.56 44.97
CA ALA A 184 1.82 28.97 43.64
C ALA A 184 0.63 29.20 42.71
N TYR A 185 -0.31 28.25 42.65
CA TYR A 185 -1.52 28.37 41.85
C TYR A 185 -2.36 29.59 42.23
N ARG A 186 -2.50 29.91 43.53
CA ARG A 186 -3.21 31.09 44.00
C ARG A 186 -2.49 32.40 43.65
N ALA A 187 -1.17 32.43 43.73
CA ALA A 187 -0.38 33.61 43.37
C ALA A 187 -0.36 33.86 41.86
N THR A 188 -0.37 32.82 41.03
CA THR A 188 -0.32 32.98 39.56
C THR A 188 -1.68 33.18 38.92
N ASN A 189 -2.77 32.71 39.55
CA ASN A 189 -4.13 32.86 39.03
C ASN A 189 -4.89 33.90 39.84
N GLU A 190 -4.59 35.17 39.59
CA GLU A 190 -5.36 36.29 40.12
C GLU A 190 -6.64 36.48 39.30
N TRP A 191 -7.77 36.55 39.99
CA TRP A 191 -9.06 36.87 39.39
C TRP A 191 -9.45 38.28 39.81
N PRO A 192 -9.91 39.14 38.88
CA PRO A 192 -10.31 40.49 39.23
C PRO A 192 -11.53 40.43 40.17
N VAL A 193 -11.37 41.00 41.36
CA VAL A 193 -12.49 41.20 42.29
C VAL A 193 -12.99 42.62 42.09
N VAL A 194 -14.25 42.74 41.64
CA VAL A 194 -14.90 44.05 41.55
C VAL A 194 -15.24 44.50 42.96
N TRP A 195 -14.61 45.58 43.42
CA TRP A 195 -14.93 46.22 44.68
C TRP A 195 -15.80 47.45 44.40
N CYS A 196 -17.07 47.41 44.82
CA CYS A 196 -17.94 48.58 44.83
C CYS A 196 -17.70 49.34 46.14
N ASP A 197 -17.10 50.52 46.05
CA ASP A 197 -16.98 51.41 47.20
C ASP A 197 -18.33 52.14 47.37
N ASP A 198 -19.14 51.74 48.35
CA ASP A 198 -20.47 52.32 48.64
C ASP A 198 -20.40 53.75 49.24
N ARG A 199 -19.26 54.43 49.12
CA ARG A 199 -19.13 55.84 49.47
C ARG A 199 -19.90 56.69 48.47
N VAL A 200 -21.17 56.92 48.76
CA VAL A 200 -21.99 57.94 48.07
C VAL A 200 -21.26 59.28 48.17
N PRO A 201 -20.83 59.92 47.06
CA PRO A 201 -20.46 61.33 47.12
C PRO A 201 -21.74 62.09 47.47
N SER A 202 -21.80 62.68 48.65
CA SER A 202 -22.90 63.55 49.06
C SER A 202 -22.91 64.78 48.15
N SER A 203 -23.60 64.70 47.02
CA SER A 203 -24.02 65.87 46.25
C SER A 203 -25.15 66.55 47.02
N LYS A 204 -24.78 67.36 48.03
CA LYS A 204 -25.62 68.38 48.63
C LYS A 204 -24.74 69.51 49.17
N GLU A 205 -24.38 70.43 48.31
CA GLU A 205 -24.29 71.85 48.68
C GLU A 205 -24.95 72.64 47.53
N GLU A 206 -26.29 72.63 47.54
CA GLU A 206 -27.07 73.77 47.07
C GLU A 206 -27.03 74.83 48.19
N CYS A 207 -26.33 75.94 47.96
CA CYS A 207 -26.65 77.33 48.34
C CYS A 207 -25.45 78.24 48.05
#